data_AF-A0A1Y5MLW0-F1
#
_entry.id   AF-A0A1Y5MLW0-F1
#
_cell.length_a   1.000
_cell.length_b   1.000
_cell.length_c   1.000
_cell.angle_alpha   90.00
_cell.angle_beta   90.00
_cell.angle_gamma   90.00
#
_symmetry.space_group_name_H-M   'P 1'
#
loop_
_entity.id
_entity.type
_entity.pdbx_description
1 polymer ?
#
loop_
_entity_poly.entity_id
_entity_poly.type
_entity_poly.pdbx_seq_one_letter_code
_entity_poly.pdbx_strand_id
1 'polypeptide(L)'
;MLSFEDFKNMALDNSLNDNEKVGFSDIYRKGTEENIFPDILKKLNIKPDNEKTKIIMDIGCGCSGPVKSLIEYARQNNFTLYLIDSKEMLDNLPNERFIIKISHEFPCDYDYEGLYSKVDY
;
A
#
# COMPACT_ATOMS: atom_id res chain seq x y z
N MET A 1 -17.53 -10.55 9.98
CA MET A 1 -16.81 -9.79 8.94
C MET A 1 -16.19 -8.60 9.66
N LEU A 2 -14.89 -8.35 9.47
CA LEU A 2 -14.20 -7.21 10.08
C LEU A 2 -14.60 -5.93 9.36
N SER A 3 -14.81 -4.86 10.12
CA SER A 3 -15.10 -3.50 9.65
C SER A 3 -13.83 -2.64 9.57
N PHE A 4 -13.93 -1.45 8.97
CA PHE A 4 -12.84 -0.48 8.96
C PHE A 4 -12.37 -0.12 10.39
N GLU A 5 -13.30 0.02 11.33
CA GLU A 5 -12.97 0.30 12.74
C GLU A 5 -12.26 -0.89 13.40
N ASP A 6 -12.61 -2.13 13.03
CA ASP A 6 -11.89 -3.31 13.53
C ASP A 6 -10.43 -3.29 13.08
N PHE A 7 -10.16 -2.96 11.81
CA PHE A 7 -8.79 -2.86 11.29
C PHE A 7 -7.99 -1.71 11.94
N LYS A 8 -8.62 -0.59 12.27
CA LYS A 8 -7.99 0.49 13.05
C LYS A 8 -7.54 0.00 14.42
N ASN A 9 -8.42 -0.70 15.13
CA ASN A 9 -8.13 -1.26 16.45
C ASN A 9 -6.99 -2.28 16.37
N MET A 10 -7.01 -3.14 15.35
CA MET A 10 -5.95 -4.13 15.12
C MET A 10 -4.60 -3.45 14.81
N ALA A 11 -4.58 -2.39 14.00
CA ALA A 11 -3.34 -1.67 13.67
C ALA A 11 -2.64 -1.04 14.89
N LEU A 12 -3.39 -0.70 15.94
CA LEU A 12 -2.87 -0.18 17.22
C LEU A 12 -2.42 -1.27 18.19
N ASP A 13 -2.79 -2.53 17.94
CA ASP A 13 -2.46 -3.63 18.83
C ASP A 13 -1.00 -4.07 18.62
N ASN A 14 -0.15 -3.78 19.61
CA ASN A 14 1.27 -4.14 19.60
C ASN A 14 1.52 -5.64 19.85
N SER A 15 0.49 -6.41 20.21
CA SER A 15 0.59 -7.88 20.32
C SER A 15 0.47 -8.58 18.97
N LEU A 16 -0.07 -7.90 17.95
CA LEU A 16 -0.22 -8.41 16.60
C LEU A 16 1.01 -8.09 15.75
N ASN A 17 1.42 -9.06 14.93
CA ASN A 17 2.37 -8.78 13.86
C ASN A 17 1.67 -8.12 12.66
N ASP A 18 2.45 -7.66 11.68
CA ASP A 18 1.88 -6.90 10.56
C ASP A 18 0.89 -7.71 9.70
N ASN A 19 1.07 -9.03 9.58
CA ASN A 19 0.11 -9.89 8.89
C ASN A 19 -1.22 -9.92 9.62
N GLU A 20 -1.17 -10.07 10.94
CA GLU A 20 -2.34 -10.13 11.79
C GLU A 20 -3.07 -8.78 11.81
N LYS A 21 -2.33 -7.66 11.85
CA LYS A 21 -2.90 -6.30 11.76
C LYS A 21 -3.75 -6.08 10.51
N VAL A 22 -3.34 -6.66 9.38
CA VAL A 22 -4.10 -6.60 8.12
C VAL A 22 -5.12 -7.74 7.96
N GLY A 23 -5.43 -8.47 9.03
CA GLY A 23 -6.49 -9.49 9.06
C GLY A 23 -6.11 -10.87 8.55
N PHE A 24 -4.81 -11.15 8.38
CA PHE A 24 -4.33 -12.46 7.96
C PHE A 24 -3.59 -13.18 9.10
N SER A 25 -3.90 -14.45 9.33
CA SER A 25 -3.11 -15.25 10.27
C SER A 25 -1.70 -15.49 9.70
N ASP A 26 -0.69 -15.26 10.54
CA ASP A 26 0.72 -15.35 10.17
C ASP A 26 1.11 -16.73 9.62
N ILE A 27 0.50 -17.80 10.16
CA ILE A 27 0.75 -19.18 9.73
C ILE A 27 0.41 -19.39 8.25
N TYR A 28 -0.63 -18.73 7.73
CA TYR A 28 -1.02 -18.85 6.32
C TYR A 28 -0.22 -17.92 5.40
N ARG A 29 0.32 -16.81 5.94
CA ARG A 29 1.12 -15.83 5.19
C ARG A 29 2.58 -16.21 5.08
N LYS A 30 3.11 -16.90 6.07
CA LYS A 30 4.50 -17.38 6.09
C LYS A 30 4.79 -18.26 4.87
N GLY A 31 5.77 -17.85 4.05
CA GLY A 31 6.18 -18.59 2.86
C GLY A 31 5.36 -18.30 1.60
N THR A 32 4.30 -17.49 1.71
CA THR A 32 3.45 -17.11 0.57
C THR A 32 3.45 -15.61 0.31
N GLU A 33 3.60 -14.79 1.35
CA GLU A 33 3.53 -13.34 1.27
C GLU A 33 4.61 -12.74 0.35
N GLU A 34 5.82 -13.30 0.36
CA GLU A 34 6.94 -12.86 -0.48
C GLU A 34 6.69 -13.03 -1.98
N ASN A 35 5.75 -13.90 -2.36
CA ASN A 35 5.44 -14.17 -3.77
C ASN A 35 4.37 -13.22 -4.34
N ILE A 36 3.65 -12.48 -3.49
CA ILE A 36 2.52 -11.64 -3.89
C ILE A 36 2.98 -10.47 -4.75
N PHE A 37 3.93 -9.68 -4.24
CA PHE A 37 4.37 -8.47 -4.93
C PHE A 37 5.07 -8.77 -6.27
N PRO A 38 5.98 -9.77 -6.38
CA PRO A 38 6.52 -10.18 -7.67
C PRO A 38 5.45 -10.61 -8.69
N ASP A 39 4.41 -11.30 -8.23
CA ASP A 39 3.30 -11.72 -9.08
C ASP A 39 2.46 -10.53 -9.57
N ILE A 40 2.16 -9.55 -8.70
CA ILE A 40 1.51 -8.28 -9.07
C ILE A 40 2.33 -7.54 -10.12
N LEU A 41 3.64 -7.35 -9.89
CA LEU A 41 4.53 -6.67 -10.84
C LEU A 41 4.54 -7.36 -12.21
N LYS A 42 4.58 -8.69 -12.23
CA LYS A 42 4.54 -9.48 -13.47
C LYS A 42 3.22 -9.29 -14.21
N LYS A 43 2.09 -9.32 -13.51
CA LYS A 43 0.75 -9.21 -14.10
C LYS A 43 0.45 -7.82 -14.63
N LEU A 44 0.82 -6.78 -13.88
CA LEU A 44 0.57 -5.39 -14.25
C LEU A 44 1.67 -4.82 -15.17
N ASN A 45 2.80 -5.52 -15.31
CA ASN A 45 3.96 -5.10 -16.11
C ASN A 45 4.43 -3.67 -15.75
N ILE A 46 4.38 -3.33 -14.46
CA ILE A 46 4.85 -2.04 -13.95
C ILE A 46 6.38 -2.05 -14.03
N LYS A 47 6.92 -1.16 -14.85
CA LYS A 47 8.37 -0.98 -15.07
C LYS A 47 8.73 0.49 -15.00
N PRO A 48 9.96 0.86 -14.60
CA PRO A 48 10.43 2.23 -14.71
C PRO A 48 10.35 2.70 -16.17
N ASP A 49 10.03 3.97 -16.34
CA ASP A 49 10.07 4.67 -17.61
C ASP A 49 11.21 5.69 -17.53
N ASN A 50 12.12 5.67 -18.52
CA ASN A 50 13.30 6.53 -18.50
C ASN A 50 12.95 8.01 -18.66
N GLU A 51 11.76 8.34 -19.16
CA GLU A 51 11.36 9.73 -19.45
C GLU A 51 10.45 10.34 -18.38
N LYS A 52 9.76 9.52 -17.57
CA LYS A 52 8.77 9.99 -16.60
C LYS A 52 8.77 9.16 -15.31
N THR A 53 8.71 9.86 -14.17
CA THR A 53 8.35 9.21 -12.90
C THR A 53 6.91 8.70 -12.97
N LYS A 54 6.66 7.52 -12.40
CA LYS A 54 5.32 6.95 -12.28
C LYS A 54 4.72 7.27 -10.92
N ILE A 55 3.40 7.40 -10.92
CA ILE A 55 2.60 7.50 -9.70
C ILE A 55 1.84 6.19 -9.53
N ILE A 56 1.89 5.62 -8.33
CA ILE A 56 1.11 4.43 -7.96
C ILE A 56 0.25 4.80 -6.75
N MET A 57 -1.02 4.44 -6.81
CA MET A 57 -1.96 4.55 -5.70
C MET A 57 -2.35 3.16 -5.22
N ASP A 58 -2.20 2.91 -3.92
CA ASP A 58 -2.58 1.66 -3.27
C ASP A 58 -3.66 1.94 -2.22
N ILE A 59 -4.84 1.36 -2.42
CA ILE A 59 -6.06 1.63 -1.64
C ILE A 59 -6.31 0.46 -0.70
N GLY A 60 -6.40 0.74 0.61
CA GLY A 60 -6.41 -0.30 1.63
C GLY A 60 -5.05 -0.99 1.68
N CYS A 61 -3.97 -0.20 1.69
CA CYS A 61 -2.61 -0.71 1.52
C CYS A 61 -2.16 -1.59 2.70
N GLY A 62 -2.80 -1.48 3.86
CA GLY A 62 -2.39 -2.21 5.06
C GLY A 62 -1.00 -1.80 5.54
N CYS A 63 -0.34 -2.68 6.28
CA CYS A 63 1.03 -2.47 6.78
C CYS A 63 1.96 -3.69 6.64
N SER A 64 1.56 -4.73 5.90
CA SER A 64 2.31 -5.99 5.79
C SER A 64 3.30 -6.05 4.60
N GLY A 65 3.78 -7.24 4.24
CA GLY A 65 4.83 -7.45 3.24
C GLY A 65 4.59 -6.83 1.86
N PRO A 66 3.39 -6.89 1.25
CA PRO A 66 3.13 -6.33 -0.07
C PRO A 66 3.38 -4.82 -0.15
N VAL A 67 2.82 -4.02 0.76
CA VAL A 67 3.02 -2.56 0.75
C VAL A 67 4.48 -2.19 1.06
N LYS A 68 5.15 -2.95 1.93
CA LYS A 68 6.59 -2.76 2.19
C LYS A 68 7.43 -3.04 0.94
N SER A 69 7.08 -4.08 0.20
CA SER A 69 7.74 -4.43 -1.07
C SER A 69 7.48 -3.36 -2.14
N LEU A 70 6.26 -2.82 -2.20
CA LEU A 70 5.90 -1.70 -3.07
C LEU A 70 6.71 -0.44 -2.73
N ILE A 71 6.86 -0.11 -1.44
CA ILE A 71 7.67 1.02 -0.96
C ILE A 71 9.12 0.88 -1.42
N GLU A 72 9.73 -0.30 -1.25
CA GLU A 72 11.10 -0.52 -1.70
C GLU A 72 11.24 -0.43 -3.22
N TYR A 73 10.31 -1.03 -3.95
CA TYR A 73 10.30 -0.96 -5.40
C TYR A 73 10.14 0.48 -5.90
N ALA A 74 9.26 1.27 -5.29
CA ALA A 74 9.07 2.68 -5.62
C ALA A 74 10.32 3.51 -5.33
N ARG A 75 10.99 3.27 -4.19
CA ARG A 75 12.27 3.91 -3.84
C ARG A 75 13.33 3.65 -4.91
N GLN A 76 13.49 2.40 -5.33
CA GLN A 76 14.49 2.01 -6.33
C GLN A 76 14.22 2.57 -7.73
N ASN A 77 12.94 2.78 -8.07
CA ASN A 77 12.52 3.20 -9.41
C ASN A 77 12.08 4.67 -9.47
N ASN A 78 12.30 5.44 -8.40
CA ASN A 78 11.93 6.85 -8.28
C ASN A 78 10.45 7.10 -8.60
N PHE A 79 9.55 6.28 -8.04
CA PHE A 79 8.10 6.45 -8.16
C PHE A 79 7.54 7.24 -6.98
N THR A 80 6.44 7.94 -7.21
CA THR A 80 5.63 8.54 -6.15
C THR A 80 4.52 7.58 -5.74
N LEU A 81 4.36 7.34 -4.44
CA LEU A 81 3.33 6.48 -3.87
C LEU A 81 2.26 7.30 -3.17
N TYR A 82 1.00 6.96 -3.44
CA TYR A 82 -0.15 7.38 -2.66
C TYR A 82 -0.68 6.16 -1.90
N LEU A 83 -0.56 6.18 -0.58
CA LEU A 83 -0.98 5.08 0.29
C LEU A 83 -2.23 5.51 1.05
N ILE A 84 -3.33 4.80 0.84
CA ILE A 84 -4.64 5.12 1.42
C ILE A 84 -5.05 4.00 2.38
N ASP A 85 -5.22 4.35 3.64
CA ASP A 85 -5.76 3.48 4.69
C ASP A 85 -6.14 4.35 5.91
N SER A 86 -6.55 3.75 7.02
CA SER A 86 -6.66 4.44 8.30
C SER A 86 -5.34 5.06 8.76
N LYS A 87 -5.42 6.10 9.60
CA LYS A 87 -4.21 6.74 10.16
C LYS A 87 -3.38 5.71 10.94
N GLU A 88 -4.06 4.88 11.73
CA GLU A 88 -3.49 3.84 12.58
C GLU A 88 -2.70 2.82 11.76
N MET A 89 -3.24 2.40 10.61
CA MET A 89 -2.55 1.50 9.70
C MET A 89 -1.34 2.19 9.05
N LEU A 90 -1.52 3.42 8.57
CA LEU A 90 -0.46 4.20 7.90
C LEU A 90 0.68 4.59 8.85
N ASP A 91 0.43 4.74 10.14
CA ASP A 91 1.46 5.01 11.15
C ASP A 91 2.43 3.84 11.33
N ASN A 92 2.04 2.62 10.95
CA ASN A 92 2.92 1.44 10.93
C ASN A 92 3.90 1.42 9.72
N LEU A 93 3.77 2.37 8.79
CA LEU A 93 4.62 2.48 7.59
C LEU A 93 5.64 3.62 7.70
N PRO A 94 6.81 3.54 7.03
CA PRO A 94 7.79 4.61 7.04
C PRO A 94 7.24 5.93 6.45
N ASN A 95 7.83 7.04 6.86
CA ASN A 95 7.59 8.35 6.25
C ASN A 95 8.77 8.67 5.33
N GLU A 96 8.49 8.79 4.04
CA GLU A 96 9.50 9.03 3.00
C GLU A 96 9.02 10.13 2.07
N ARG A 97 9.95 10.87 1.46
CA ARG A 97 9.60 12.02 0.59
C ARG A 97 8.76 11.65 -0.64
N PHE A 98 8.86 10.40 -1.09
CA PHE A 98 8.11 9.90 -2.24
C PHE A 98 6.78 9.24 -1.84
N ILE A 99 6.42 9.23 -0.56
CA ILE A 99 5.18 8.64 -0.04
C ILE A 99 4.23 9.76 0.41
N ILE A 100 3.02 9.73 -0.13
CA ILE A 100 1.90 10.58 0.25
C ILE A 100 0.87 9.68 0.94
N LYS A 101 0.64 9.92 2.23
CA LYS A 101 -0.30 9.17 3.06
C LYS A 101 -1.66 9.88 3.08
N ILE A 102 -2.73 9.17 2.73
CA ILE A 102 -4.10 9.66 2.78
C ILE A 102 -4.87 8.85 3.83
N SER A 103 -5.08 9.44 5.00
CA SER A 103 -5.70 8.76 6.14
C SER A 103 -7.23 8.79 6.08
N HIS A 104 -7.85 7.88 5.33
CA HIS A 104 -9.31 7.78 5.15
C HIS A 104 -9.79 6.35 4.88
N GLU A 105 -11.07 6.08 5.20
CA GLU A 105 -11.80 4.93 4.67
C GLU A 105 -12.18 5.19 3.20
N PHE A 106 -11.94 4.22 2.31
CA PHE A 106 -12.35 4.33 0.91
C PHE A 106 -13.75 3.72 0.69
N PRO A 107 -14.63 4.35 -0.11
CA PRO A 107 -14.43 5.59 -0.88
C PRO A 107 -14.40 6.84 0.01
N CYS A 108 -13.52 7.78 -0.31
CA CYS A 108 -13.44 9.08 0.34
C CYS A 108 -13.52 10.21 -0.68
N ASP A 109 -13.89 11.40 -0.20
CA ASP A 109 -13.87 12.64 -0.98
C ASP A 109 -12.46 13.25 -0.94
N TYR A 110 -11.55 12.67 -1.73
CA TYR A 110 -10.21 13.20 -1.94
C TYR A 110 -10.11 13.76 -3.35
N ASP A 111 -9.45 14.91 -3.48
CA ASP A 111 -9.21 15.54 -4.79
C ASP A 111 -8.15 14.77 -5.58
N TYR A 112 -8.63 13.92 -6.49
CA TYR A 112 -7.79 13.13 -7.39
C TYR A 112 -7.49 13.84 -8.71
N GLU A 113 -7.86 15.13 -8.89
CA GLU A 113 -7.75 15.82 -10.19
C GLU A 113 -6.31 15.80 -10.74
N GLY A 114 -5.31 15.95 -9.87
CA GLY A 114 -3.89 15.90 -10.25
C GLY A 114 -3.35 14.52 -10.61
N LEU A 115 -4.14 13.46 -10.40
CA LEU A 115 -3.75 12.06 -10.65
C LEU A 115 -4.36 11.47 -11.92
N TYR A 116 -5.26 12.20 -12.59
CA TYR A 116 -5.68 11.83 -13.93
C TYR A 116 -4.49 11.95 -14.89
N SER A 117 -3.87 10.82 -15.24
CA SER A 117 -3.06 10.76 -16.45
C SER A 117 -4.00 10.81 -17.65
N LYS A 118 -3.52 11.39 -18.77
CA LYS A 118 -4.17 11.17 -20.06
C LYS A 118 -4.26 9.66 -20.25
N VAL A 119 -5.48 9.14 -20.26
CA VAL A 119 -5.77 7.75 -20.54
C VAL A 119 -5.24 7.49 -21.94
N ASP A 120 -4.12 6.76 -22.05
CA ASP A 120 -3.73 6.19 -23.33
C ASP A 120 -4.73 5.06 -23.61
N TYR A 121 -5.66 5.34 -24.52
CA TYR A 121 -6.55 4.36 -25.14
C TYR A 121 -5.75 3.38 -26.02
#